data_AF-A0A212C2C6-F1
#
_entry.id   AF-A0A212C2C6-F1
#
_cell.length_a   1.000
_cell.length_b   1.000
_cell.length_c   1.000
_cell.angle_alpha   90.00
_cell.angle_beta   90.00
_cell.angle_gamma   90.00
#
_symmetry.space_group_name_H-M   'P 1'
#
loop_
_entity.id
_entity.type
_entity.pdbx_description
1 polymer ?
#
loop_
_entity_poly.entity_id
_entity_poly.type
_entity_poly.pdbx_seq_one_letter_code
_entity_poly.pdbx_strand_id
1 'polypeptide(L)'
;MSLTWDAPVYDGGSEVTGYHVEKKERNSILWQRINLSPISGREYRATGLMEGLDYQFRVFAENSAGLSSPSDPSKFTLAVSPVDPPGTPDYIDVTRETITLKWNPPLRDGGSKIVAYSIEKRQGSDRWTRCNFTDVSE
;
A
#
# COMPACT_ATOMS: atom_id res chain seq x y z
N MET A 1 4.73 3.87 -1.32
CA MET A 1 4.63 2.40 -1.24
C MET A 1 5.14 1.94 0.12
N SER A 2 4.41 1.03 0.78
CA SER A 2 4.84 0.37 2.00
C SER A 2 5.06 -1.11 1.70
N LEU A 3 6.17 -1.65 2.20
CA LEU A 3 6.60 -3.04 2.03
C LEU A 3 6.50 -3.74 3.37
N THR A 4 6.07 -5.00 3.36
CA THR A 4 6.05 -5.88 4.52
C THR A 4 6.57 -7.26 4.11
N TRP A 5 7.26 -7.95 5.00
CA TRP A 5 7.79 -9.29 4.75
C TRP A 5 7.77 -10.14 6.03
N ASP A 6 7.88 -11.44 5.86
CA ASP A 6 7.99 -12.39 6.97
C ASP A 6 9.44 -12.63 7.37
N ALA A 7 9.64 -13.15 8.59
CA ALA A 7 10.96 -13.58 9.03
C ALA A 7 11.47 -14.77 8.18
N PRO A 8 12.79 -14.92 8.00
CA PRO A 8 13.36 -16.12 7.40
C PRO A 8 12.93 -17.38 8.16
N VAL A 9 12.65 -18.46 7.42
CA VAL A 9 12.30 -19.77 8.02
C VAL A 9 13.46 -20.35 8.83
N TYR A 10 14.69 -20.05 8.42
CA TYR A 10 15.91 -20.44 9.11
C TYR A 10 16.88 -19.25 9.12
N ASP A 11 17.40 -18.92 10.30
CA ASP A 11 18.27 -17.78 10.55
C ASP A 11 19.76 -18.14 10.54
N GLY A 12 20.12 -19.38 10.18
CA GLY A 12 21.52 -19.81 10.19
C GLY A 12 22.08 -20.10 11.58
N GLY A 13 21.25 -20.12 12.63
CA GLY A 13 21.67 -20.35 14.01
C GLY A 13 22.07 -19.08 14.76
N SER A 14 21.79 -17.90 14.21
CA SER A 14 22.00 -16.60 14.86
C SER A 14 20.85 -15.66 14.54
N GLU A 15 20.38 -14.92 15.55
CA GLU A 15 19.20 -14.07 15.41
C GLU A 15 19.37 -13.00 14.33
N VAL A 16 18.28 -12.71 13.61
CA VAL A 16 18.27 -11.65 12.61
C VAL A 16 18.34 -10.30 13.32
N THR A 17 19.43 -9.57 13.09
CA THR A 17 19.69 -8.25 13.66
C THR A 17 19.13 -7.10 12.81
N GLY A 18 18.79 -7.36 11.54
CA GLY A 18 18.13 -6.37 10.69
C GLY A 18 17.83 -6.85 9.28
N TYR A 19 17.24 -5.96 8.48
CA TYR A 19 16.89 -6.22 7.09
C TYR A 19 17.39 -5.11 6.16
N HIS A 20 17.62 -5.47 4.89
CA HIS A 20 17.92 -4.52 3.83
C HIS A 20 16.98 -4.72 2.66
N VAL A 21 16.58 -3.62 2.03
CA VAL A 21 15.68 -3.63 0.89
C VAL A 21 16.42 -3.10 -0.33
N GLU A 22 16.22 -3.78 -1.44
CA GLU A 22 16.62 -3.28 -2.75
C GLU A 22 15.41 -3.07 -3.64
N LYS A 23 15.51 -2.11 -4.55
CA LYS A 23 14.54 -1.86 -5.62
C LYS A 23 15.16 -2.12 -6.98
N LYS A 24 14.32 -2.46 -7.95
CA LYS A 24 14.66 -2.50 -9.38
C LYS A 24 13.50 -1.93 -10.19
N GLU A 25 13.79 -0.96 -11.04
CA GLU A 25 12.82 -0.42 -12.01
C GLU A 25 12.58 -1.42 -13.15
N ARG A 26 11.38 -1.46 -13.75
CA ARG A 26 11.00 -2.40 -14.82
C ARG A 26 11.97 -2.46 -15.99
N ASN A 27 12.46 -1.32 -16.44
CA ASN A 27 13.34 -1.23 -17.60
C ASN A 27 14.84 -1.31 -17.23
N SER A 28 15.14 -1.47 -15.93
CA SER A 28 16.50 -1.60 -15.43
C SER A 28 16.81 -3.06 -15.06
N ILE A 29 18.08 -3.44 -15.24
CA ILE A 29 18.62 -4.70 -14.72
C ILE A 29 19.30 -4.53 -13.35
N LEU A 30 19.46 -3.27 -12.90
CA LEU A 30 20.23 -2.94 -11.70
C LEU A 30 19.34 -2.91 -10.47
N TRP A 31 19.74 -3.69 -9.46
CA TRP A 31 19.19 -3.59 -8.11
C TRP A 31 19.92 -2.50 -7.33
N GLN A 32 19.16 -1.69 -6.60
CA GLN A 32 19.70 -0.59 -5.80
C GLN A 32 19.19 -0.70 -4.37
N ARG A 33 20.10 -0.66 -3.39
CA ARG A 33 19.75 -0.59 -1.98
C ARG A 33 19.08 0.74 -1.65
N ILE A 34 17.96 0.69 -0.94
CA ILE A 34 17.13 1.87 -0.64
C ILE A 34 17.17 2.31 0.82
N ASN A 35 17.66 1.47 1.72
CA ASN A 35 17.89 1.80 3.13
C ASN A 35 19.40 1.95 3.40
N LEU A 36 19.79 3.00 4.13
CA LEU A 36 21.19 3.23 4.51
C LEU A 36 21.62 2.41 5.72
N SER A 37 20.69 2.20 6.65
CA SER A 37 20.91 1.43 7.88
C SER A 37 19.99 0.20 7.91
N PRO A 38 20.39 -0.88 8.58
CA PRO A 38 19.55 -2.07 8.74
C PRO A 38 18.20 -1.71 9.36
N ILE A 39 17.13 -2.27 8.81
CA ILE A 39 15.76 -2.08 9.28
C ILE A 39 15.52 -3.12 10.38
N SER A 40 15.15 -2.68 11.59
CA SER A 40 14.86 -3.60 12.71
C SER A 40 13.48 -4.24 12.61
N GLY A 41 12.53 -3.55 11.97
CA GLY A 41 11.17 -4.03 11.74
C GLY A 41 11.05 -4.95 10.52
N ARG A 42 9.82 -5.42 10.31
CA ARG A 42 9.41 -6.21 9.13
C ARG A 42 8.59 -5.39 8.12
N GLU A 43 8.71 -4.08 8.22
CA GLU A 43 8.06 -3.12 7.35
C GLU A 43 9.03 -2.02 6.92
N TYR A 44 8.83 -1.50 5.71
CA TYR A 44 9.60 -0.38 5.20
C TYR A 44 8.80 0.47 4.24
N ARG A 45 8.84 1.79 4.45
CA ARG A 45 8.29 2.75 3.49
C ARG A 45 9.36 3.07 2.44
N ALA A 46 9.18 2.55 1.23
CA ALA A 46 10.11 2.82 0.13
C ALA A 46 10.14 4.30 -0.24
N THR A 47 11.33 4.87 -0.35
CA THR A 47 11.60 6.28 -0.65
C THR A 47 12.38 6.43 -1.97
N GLY A 48 12.42 7.66 -2.50
CA GLY A 48 13.15 7.97 -3.74
C GLY A 48 12.63 7.23 -4.97
N LEU A 49 11.34 6.95 -5.01
CA LEU A 49 10.65 6.40 -6.18
C LEU A 49 10.20 7.54 -7.08
N MET A 50 10.24 7.34 -8.39
CA MET A 50 9.68 8.28 -9.36
C MET A 50 8.24 7.85 -9.68
N GLU A 51 7.30 8.79 -9.59
CA GLU A 51 5.89 8.54 -9.90
C GLU A 51 5.72 8.13 -11.37
N GLY A 52 4.84 7.17 -11.62
CA GLY A 52 4.61 6.60 -12.96
C GLY A 52 5.60 5.51 -13.38
N LEU A 53 6.60 5.16 -12.56
CA LEU A 53 7.50 4.04 -12.83
C LEU A 53 7.10 2.78 -12.04
N ASP A 54 7.32 1.63 -12.67
CA ASP A 54 7.10 0.32 -12.07
C ASP A 54 8.36 -0.19 -11.37
N TYR A 55 8.21 -0.62 -10.12
CA TYR A 55 9.31 -1.16 -9.33
C TYR A 55 9.01 -2.56 -8.78
N GLN A 56 10.06 -3.37 -8.64
CA GLN A 56 10.09 -4.56 -7.80
C GLN A 56 11.01 -4.33 -6.62
N PHE A 57 10.74 -5.04 -5.54
CA PHE A 57 11.53 -4.99 -4.32
C PHE A 57 11.93 -6.39 -3.89
N ARG A 58 13.08 -6.51 -3.23
CA ARG A 58 13.52 -7.74 -2.57
C ARG A 58 14.19 -7.40 -1.24
N VAL A 59 14.18 -8.34 -0.31
CA VAL A 59 14.63 -8.13 1.06
C VAL A 59 15.74 -9.10 1.41
N PHE A 60 16.72 -8.65 2.18
CA PHE A 60 17.81 -9.43 2.74
C PHE A 60 17.67 -9.40 4.26
N ALA A 61 17.92 -10.53 4.92
CA ALA A 61 18.12 -10.57 6.36
C ALA A 61 19.61 -10.40 6.68
N GLU A 62 19.92 -9.79 7.81
CA GLU A 62 21.27 -9.63 8.34
C GLU A 62 21.33 -10.22 9.74
N ASN A 63 22.38 -10.98 10.03
CA ASN A 63 22.72 -11.45 11.37
C ASN A 63 24.23 -11.33 11.60
N SER A 64 24.75 -11.93 12.68
CA SER A 64 26.18 -11.91 13.00
C SER A 64 27.08 -12.57 11.93
N ALA A 65 26.52 -13.43 11.06
CA ALA A 65 27.24 -14.03 9.94
C ALA A 65 27.22 -13.16 8.67
N GLY A 66 26.42 -12.09 8.66
CA GLY A 66 26.30 -11.14 7.55
C GLY A 66 24.94 -11.20 6.85
N LEU A 67 24.92 -10.84 5.57
CA LEU A 67 23.70 -10.78 4.75
C LEU A 67 23.32 -12.15 4.18
N SER A 68 22.03 -12.46 4.23
CA SER A 68 21.44 -13.61 3.57
C SER A 68 21.45 -13.47 2.04
N SER A 69 21.03 -14.52 1.35
CA SER A 69 20.51 -14.37 -0.02
C SER A 69 19.24 -13.50 -0.02
N PRO A 70 18.92 -12.81 -1.14
CA PRO A 70 17.68 -12.05 -1.22
C PRO A 70 16.45 -12.97 -1.21
N SER A 71 15.33 -12.41 -0.75
CA SER A 71 14.01 -12.98 -0.99
C SER A 71 13.69 -13.05 -2.49
N ASP A 72 12.64 -13.78 -2.83
CA ASP A 72 12.02 -13.63 -4.14
C ASP A 72 11.59 -12.16 -4.36
N PRO A 73 11.75 -11.62 -5.59
CA PRO A 73 11.25 -10.30 -5.93
C PRO A 73 9.73 -10.18 -5.77
N SER A 74 9.27 -9.03 -5.30
CA SER A 74 7.86 -8.66 -5.36
C SER A 74 7.37 -8.63 -6.81
N LYS A 75 6.04 -8.58 -6.99
CA LYS A 75 5.44 -8.18 -8.27
C LYS A 75 5.84 -6.73 -8.59
N PHE A 76 5.92 -6.41 -9.89
CA PHE A 76 6.03 -5.03 -10.32
C PHE A 76 4.80 -4.25 -9.85
N THR A 77 5.04 -3.12 -9.20
CA THR A 77 3.99 -2.22 -8.72
C THR A 77 4.31 -0.80 -9.17
N LEU A 78 3.29 -0.11 -9.67
CA LEU A 78 3.39 1.25 -10.17
C LEU A 78 3.49 2.23 -9.00
N ALA A 79 4.53 3.07 -9.01
CA ALA A 79 4.70 4.13 -8.03
C ALA A 79 3.66 5.23 -8.30
N VAL A 80 2.58 5.19 -7.52
CA VAL A 80 1.53 6.21 -7.51
C VAL A 80 1.36 6.76 -6.11
N SER A 81 0.93 8.01 -6.03
CA SER A 81 0.50 8.60 -4.78
C SER A 81 -0.77 7.87 -4.28
N PRO A 82 -0.95 7.70 -2.96
CA PRO A 82 -2.22 7.20 -2.46
C PRO A 82 -3.35 8.20 -2.78
N VAL A 83 -4.54 7.67 -3.02
CA VAL A 83 -5.77 8.45 -3.07
C VAL A 83 -6.15 8.80 -1.63
N ASP A 84 -6.42 10.07 -1.36
CA ASP A 84 -6.94 10.51 -0.06
C ASP A 84 -8.36 9.95 0.14
N PRO A 85 -8.83 9.76 1.39
CA PRO A 85 -10.23 9.41 1.60
C PRO A 85 -11.14 10.51 1.03
N PRO A 86 -12.34 10.15 0.51
CA PRO A 86 -13.34 11.15 0.21
C PRO A 86 -13.71 11.93 1.47
N GLY A 87 -14.25 13.13 1.28
CA GLY A 87 -14.79 13.91 2.39
C GLY A 87 -15.83 13.13 3.17
N THR A 88 -15.99 13.45 4.47
CA THR A 88 -17.05 12.84 5.29
C THR A 88 -18.40 13.06 4.60
N PRO A 89 -19.20 11.99 4.38
CA PRO A 89 -20.47 12.12 3.69
C PRO A 89 -21.50 12.86 4.55
N ASP A 90 -22.18 13.81 3.95
CA ASP A 90 -23.35 14.50 4.50
C ASP A 90 -24.62 13.96 3.85
N TYR A 91 -25.76 14.02 4.55
CA TYR A 91 -27.06 13.78 3.93
C TYR A 91 -27.67 15.09 3.42
N ILE A 92 -28.29 15.03 2.24
CA ILE A 92 -29.02 16.17 1.66
C ILE A 92 -30.53 15.96 1.62
N ASP A 93 -30.98 14.71 1.66
CA ASP A 93 -32.39 14.37 1.71
C ASP A 93 -32.57 13.04 2.44
N VAL A 94 -33.66 12.95 3.20
CA VAL A 94 -34.01 11.78 4.00
C VAL A 94 -35.50 11.55 3.86
N THR A 95 -35.86 10.42 3.26
CA THR A 95 -37.24 9.94 3.22
C THR A 95 -37.41 8.74 4.16
N ARG A 96 -38.63 8.21 4.23
CA ARG A 96 -38.89 6.97 4.97
C ARG A 96 -38.10 5.78 4.41
N GLU A 97 -37.73 5.81 3.14
CA GLU A 97 -37.18 4.66 2.41
C GLU A 97 -35.75 4.90 1.88
N THR A 98 -35.32 6.16 1.79
CA THR A 98 -34.05 6.54 1.16
C THR A 98 -33.31 7.62 1.95
N ILE A 99 -31.97 7.59 1.85
CA ILE A 99 -31.09 8.67 2.29
C ILE A 99 -30.23 9.05 1.09
N THR A 100 -30.24 10.33 0.74
CA THR A 100 -29.40 10.88 -0.31
C THR A 100 -28.16 11.50 0.32
N LEU A 101 -26.98 11.04 -0.10
CA LEU A 101 -25.69 11.48 0.43
C LEU A 101 -24.98 12.40 -0.57
N LYS A 102 -24.24 13.37 -0.04
CA LYS A 102 -23.22 14.16 -0.75
C LYS A 102 -21.88 13.98 -0.05
N TRP A 103 -20.79 14.04 -0.79
CA TRP A 103 -19.44 14.09 -0.22
C TRP A 103 -18.54 14.91 -1.14
N ASN A 104 -17.42 15.37 -0.60
CA ASN A 104 -16.39 16.01 -1.41
C ASN A 104 -15.46 14.95 -2.00
N PRO A 105 -14.95 15.14 -3.23
CA PRO A 105 -13.92 14.28 -3.77
C PRO A 105 -12.64 14.32 -2.89
N PRO A 106 -11.79 13.29 -2.96
CA PRO A 106 -10.48 13.30 -2.34
C PRO A 106 -9.68 14.56 -2.69
N LEU A 107 -8.99 15.13 -1.71
CA LEU A 107 -8.10 16.28 -1.96
C LEU A 107 -6.93 15.90 -2.88
N ARG A 108 -6.51 14.63 -2.85
CA ARG A 108 -5.48 14.05 -3.71
C ARG A 108 -6.01 12.76 -4.30
N ASP A 109 -6.07 12.70 -5.62
CA ASP A 109 -6.54 11.54 -6.38
C ASP A 109 -5.43 10.52 -6.69
N GLY A 110 -4.27 10.65 -6.03
CA GLY A 110 -3.16 9.73 -6.23
C GLY A 110 -2.48 9.83 -7.61
N GLY A 111 -2.78 10.86 -8.40
CA GLY A 111 -2.25 11.03 -9.77
C GLY A 111 -3.07 10.31 -10.83
N SER A 112 -4.28 9.85 -10.52
CA SER A 112 -5.22 9.27 -11.48
C SER A 112 -6.64 9.65 -11.14
N LYS A 113 -7.44 9.99 -12.15
CA LYS A 113 -8.84 10.40 -11.94
C LYS A 113 -9.61 9.37 -11.11
N ILE A 114 -10.44 9.85 -10.18
CA ILE A 114 -11.34 8.99 -9.44
C ILE A 114 -12.36 8.39 -10.42
N VAL A 115 -12.43 7.05 -10.46
CA VAL A 115 -13.33 6.34 -11.38
C VAL A 115 -14.66 5.95 -10.73
N ALA A 116 -14.68 5.84 -9.40
CA ALA A 116 -15.77 5.23 -8.67
C ALA A 116 -15.72 5.57 -7.17
N TYR A 117 -16.89 5.61 -6.53
CA TYR A 117 -17.05 5.57 -5.08
C TYR A 117 -17.80 4.30 -4.63
N SER A 118 -17.37 3.73 -3.50
CA SER A 118 -18.11 2.65 -2.81
C SER A 118 -18.80 3.22 -1.58
N ILE A 119 -20.09 2.93 -1.43
CA ILE A 119 -20.91 3.40 -0.32
C ILE A 119 -21.31 2.18 0.51
N GLU A 120 -21.05 2.21 1.80
CA GLU A 120 -21.45 1.16 2.73
C GLU A 120 -22.35 1.74 3.82
N LYS A 121 -23.29 0.93 4.32
CA LYS A 121 -24.12 1.27 5.50
C LYS A 121 -23.96 0.22 6.58
N ARG A 122 -24.11 0.65 7.83
CA ARG A 122 -24.17 -0.20 9.01
C ARG A 122 -25.37 0.20 9.86
N GLN A 123 -26.15 -0.78 10.31
CA GLN A 123 -27.23 -0.57 11.26
C GLN A 123 -26.81 -1.11 12.64
N GLY A 124 -26.68 -0.24 13.63
CA GLY A 124 -26.23 -0.63 14.98
C GLY A 124 -24.82 -1.23 14.98
N SER A 125 -24.70 -2.45 15.53
CA SER A 125 -23.45 -3.20 15.64
C SER A 125 -23.20 -4.19 14.50
N ASP A 126 -24.02 -4.18 13.43
CA ASP A 126 -23.87 -5.10 12.31
C ASP A 126 -22.60 -4.83 11.50
N ARG A 127 -22.29 -5.72 10.55
CA ARG A 127 -21.23 -5.48 9.58
C ARG A 127 -21.64 -4.41 8.58
N TRP A 128 -20.65 -3.71 8.05
CA TRP A 128 -20.84 -2.83 6.90
C TRP A 128 -21.32 -3.63 5.68
N THR A 129 -22.29 -3.07 4.96
CA THR A 129 -22.86 -3.68 3.75
C THR A 129 -22.89 -2.64 2.64
N ARG A 130 -22.34 -2.99 1.47
CA ARG A 130 -22.33 -2.12 0.28
C ARG A 130 -23.74 -1.80 -0.19
N CYS A 131 -23.98 -0.52 -0.52
CA CYS A 131 -25.29 0.04 -0.84
C CYS A 131 -25.45 0.42 -2.31
N ASN A 132 -24.37 0.63 -3.05
CA ASN A 132 -24.42 0.95 -4.47
C ASN A 132 -24.21 -0.29 -5.34
N PHE A 133 -25.17 -0.57 -6.24
CA PHE A 133 -25.11 -1.69 -7.21
C PHE A 133 -24.19 -1.40 -8.39
N THR A 134 -23.96 -0.12 -8.69
CA THR A 134 -23.00 0.36 -9.69
C THR A 134 -22.08 1.38 -9.02
N ASP A 135 -20.83 1.40 -9.45
CA ASP A 135 -19.89 2.43 -9.05
C ASP A 135 -20.45 3.81 -9.41
N VAL A 136 -20.46 4.72 -8.44
CA VAL A 136 -20.91 6.10 -8.66
C VAL A 136 -19.76 6.83 -9.36
N SER A 137 -19.96 7.15 -10.64
CA SER A 137 -19.04 8.02 -11.39
C SER A 137 -19.31 9.48 -11.06
N GLU A 138 -18.27 10.31 -11.18
CA GLU A 138 -18.39 11.77 -11.14
C GLU A 138 -19.25 12.31 -12.30
#